data_AF-A0A2G8K2D5-F1
#
_entry.id   AF-A0A2G8K2D5-F1
#
_cell.length_a   1.000
_cell.length_b   1.000
_cell.length_c   1.000
_cell.angle_alpha   90.00
_cell.angle_beta   90.00
_cell.angle_gamma   90.00
#
_symmetry.space_group_name_H-M   'P 1'
#
loop_
_entity.id
_entity.type
_entity.pdbx_description
1 polymer ?
#
loop_
_entity_poly.entity_id
_entity_poly.type
_entity_poly.pdbx_seq_one_letter_code
_entity_poly.pdbx_strand_id
1 'polypeptide(L)'
;MFGKRPNGRSPDGKKLEKQTFVVFDPTLTGMQGYNTFRIPAVVSFHKWIFAFCEGRRDTHKDFGSIDIILRRAQISGKDKTLNGIKT
;
A
#
# COMPACT_ATOMS: atom_id res chain seq x y z
N MET A 1 -18.49 22.40 -6.65
CA MET A 1 -19.54 21.53 -6.08
C MET A 1 -19.60 20.26 -6.94
N PHE A 2 -18.97 19.16 -6.53
CA PHE A 2 -18.96 17.93 -7.33
C PHE A 2 -19.48 16.76 -6.49
N GLY A 3 -20.79 16.56 -6.58
CA GLY A 3 -21.48 15.44 -5.95
C GLY A 3 -21.03 14.11 -6.57
N LYS A 4 -20.72 13.14 -5.72
CA LYS A 4 -20.65 11.73 -6.14
C LYS A 4 -22.02 11.36 -6.71
N ARG A 5 -22.07 10.87 -7.95
CA ARG A 5 -23.29 10.23 -8.47
C ARG A 5 -23.51 8.92 -7.67
N PRO A 6 -24.76 8.59 -7.30
CA PRO A 6 -25.08 7.46 -6.41
C PRO A 6 -24.62 6.08 -6.92
N ASN A 7 -24.21 5.97 -8.19
CA ASN A 7 -23.99 4.67 -8.85
C ASN A 7 -22.52 4.38 -9.21
N GLY A 8 -21.54 5.10 -8.64
CA GLY A 8 -20.11 4.74 -8.75
C GLY A 8 -19.49 4.81 -10.16
N ARG A 9 -20.02 5.64 -11.06
CA ARG A 9 -19.48 5.86 -12.43
C ARG A 9 -18.69 7.17 -12.53
N SER A 10 -17.59 7.13 -13.28
CA SER A 10 -16.79 8.29 -13.69
C SER A 10 -17.61 9.25 -14.59
N PRO A 11 -17.27 10.55 -14.69
CA PRO A 11 -17.98 11.52 -15.55
C PRO A 11 -18.10 11.10 -17.03
N ASP A 12 -17.17 10.27 -17.53
CA ASP A 12 -17.15 9.69 -18.88
C ASP A 12 -17.93 8.37 -19.01
N GLY A 13 -18.68 7.96 -17.97
CA GLY A 13 -19.52 6.77 -17.99
C GLY A 13 -18.77 5.46 -17.73
N LYS A 14 -17.45 5.48 -17.54
CA LYS A 14 -16.68 4.28 -17.18
C LYS A 14 -16.98 3.82 -15.76
N LYS A 15 -17.11 2.50 -15.58
CA LYS A 15 -17.17 1.87 -14.26
C LYS A 15 -15.82 2.13 -13.59
N LEU A 16 -15.83 2.77 -12.41
CA LEU A 16 -14.62 2.95 -11.64
C LEU A 16 -14.19 1.57 -11.13
N GLU A 17 -13.24 0.93 -11.82
CA GLU A 17 -12.63 -0.29 -11.31
C GLU A 17 -11.79 0.05 -10.09
N LYS A 18 -12.08 -0.64 -9.00
CA LYS A 18 -11.36 -0.46 -7.75
C LYS A 18 -10.03 -1.20 -7.88
N GLN A 19 -8.94 -0.46 -8.08
CA GLN A 19 -7.61 -1.05 -8.13
C GLN A 19 -7.11 -1.29 -6.70
N THR A 20 -6.91 -2.55 -6.34
CA THR A 20 -6.32 -2.95 -5.06
C THR A 20 -4.82 -3.12 -5.22
N PHE A 21 -4.05 -2.53 -4.30
CA PHE A 21 -2.59 -2.70 -4.25
C PHE A 21 -2.22 -3.41 -2.94
N VAL A 22 -1.47 -4.50 -3.05
CA VAL A 22 -0.84 -5.15 -1.90
C VAL A 22 0.56 -4.55 -1.75
N VAL A 23 0.82 -3.91 -0.61
CA VAL A 23 2.10 -3.20 -0.36
C VAL A 23 3.15 -4.13 0.24
N PHE A 24 2.72 -4.96 1.19
CA PHE A 24 3.51 -6.02 1.81
C PHE A 24 2.70 -7.31 1.65
N ASP A 25 3.15 -8.20 0.78
CA ASP A 25 2.44 -9.43 0.50
C ASP A 25 2.90 -10.52 1.48
N PRO A 26 2.03 -10.98 2.40
CA PRO A 26 2.40 -12.00 3.38
C PRO A 26 2.58 -13.38 2.75
N THR A 27 2.14 -13.61 1.50
CA THR A 27 2.31 -14.88 0.79
C THR A 27 3.70 -15.01 0.16
N LEU A 28 4.44 -13.91 0.04
CA LEU A 28 5.77 -13.86 -0.54
C LEU A 28 6.86 -14.13 0.50
N THR A 29 6.64 -15.11 1.38
CA THR A 29 7.61 -15.51 2.40
C THR A 29 8.94 -15.88 1.75
N GLY A 30 10.04 -15.29 2.21
CA GLY A 30 11.39 -15.46 1.65
C GLY A 30 11.78 -14.42 0.60
N MET A 31 10.84 -13.61 0.09
CA MET A 31 11.19 -12.51 -0.81
C MET A 31 11.86 -11.37 -0.04
N GLN A 32 12.94 -10.84 -0.62
CA GLN A 32 13.75 -9.77 -0.02
C GLN A 32 14.37 -10.12 1.35
N GLY A 33 14.46 -11.41 1.68
CA GLY A 33 15.12 -11.88 2.92
C GLY A 33 14.23 -11.88 4.17
N TYR A 34 12.91 -11.75 4.01
CA TYR A 34 11.98 -11.77 5.15
C TYR A 34 11.08 -13.00 5.13
N ASN A 35 10.97 -13.67 6.28
CA ASN A 35 10.02 -14.75 6.50
C ASN A 35 8.57 -14.26 6.44
N THR A 36 8.24 -13.13 7.08
CA THR A 36 6.86 -12.65 7.22
C THR A 36 6.81 -11.12 7.38
N PHE A 37 5.72 -10.50 6.93
CA PHE A 37 5.39 -9.10 7.22
C PHE A 37 4.20 -8.98 8.17
N ARG A 38 4.32 -8.18 9.25
CA ARG A 38 3.23 -7.95 10.23
C ARG A 38 3.14 -6.50 10.67
N ILE A 39 2.05 -6.18 11.39
CA ILE A 39 1.76 -4.87 11.99
C ILE A 39 1.81 -3.73 10.95
N PRO A 40 0.96 -3.78 9.91
CA PRO A 40 0.97 -2.74 8.88
C PRO A 40 0.46 -1.41 9.44
N ALA A 41 1.12 -0.32 9.04
CA ALA A 41 0.66 1.04 9.30
C ALA A 41 0.74 1.87 8.03
N VAL A 42 -0.22 2.77 7.81
CA VAL A 42 -0.24 3.68 6.67
C VAL A 42 -0.48 5.10 7.15
N VAL A 43 0.31 6.04 6.62
CA VAL A 43 0.16 7.48 6.86
C VAL A 43 0.19 8.20 5.52
N SER A 44 -0.64 9.23 5.38
CA SER A 44 -0.54 10.16 4.25
C SER A 44 -0.08 11.53 4.73
N PHE A 45 0.77 12.17 3.94
CA PHE A 45 1.24 13.54 4.19
C PHE A 45 1.46 14.26 2.87
N HIS A 46 0.78 15.40 2.70
CA HIS A 46 0.74 16.12 1.42
C HIS A 46 0.35 15.20 0.25
N LYS A 47 1.24 15.04 -0.74
CA LYS A 47 1.05 14.19 -1.92
C LYS A 47 1.70 12.81 -1.77
N TRP A 48 2.08 12.42 -0.55
CA TRP A 48 2.77 11.16 -0.30
C TRP A 48 1.91 10.21 0.53
N ILE A 49 2.03 8.93 0.23
CA ILE A 49 1.57 7.82 1.07
C ILE A 49 2.80 7.05 1.53
N PHE A 50 2.86 6.76 2.82
CA PHE A 50 3.89 5.98 3.47
C PHE A 50 3.23 4.75 4.09
N ALA A 51 3.75 3.58 3.75
CA ALA A 51 3.31 2.30 4.27
C ALA A 51 4.47 1.66 5.01
N PHE A 52 4.22 1.27 6.25
CA PHE A 52 5.18 0.64 7.14
C PHE A 52 4.73 -0.78 7.47
N CYS A 53 5.68 -1.66 7.72
CA CYS A 53 5.42 -2.92 8.40
C CYS A 53 6.68 -3.39 9.14
N GLU A 54 6.49 -4.37 10.02
CA GLU A 54 7.57 -5.19 10.54
C GLU A 54 7.92 -6.28 9.52
N GLY A 55 9.14 -6.23 8.98
CA GLY A 55 9.75 -7.33 8.25
C GLY A 55 10.46 -8.27 9.23
N ARG A 56 9.88 -9.45 9.44
CA ARG A 56 10.43 -10.45 10.36
C ARG A 56 11.29 -11.42 9.56
N ARG A 57 12.60 -11.42 9.82
CA ARG A 57 13.57 -12.14 8.98
C ARG A 57 13.47 -13.65 9.11
N ASP A 58 13.42 -14.14 10.35
CA ASP A 58 13.63 -15.55 10.62
C ASP A 58 12.32 -16.31 10.88
N THR A 59 11.38 -15.68 11.59
CA THR A 59 10.12 -16.32 12.02
C THR A 59 8.97 -15.32 12.09
N HIS A 60 7.73 -15.82 12.20
CA HIS A 60 6.52 -15.01 12.39
C HIS A 60 6.29 -14.53 13.84
N LYS A 61 7.18 -14.87 14.79
CA LYS A 61 7.05 -14.55 16.22
C LYS A 61 7.07 -13.04 16.47
N ASP A 62 6.56 -12.61 17.62
CA ASP A 62 6.46 -11.19 17.97
C ASP A 62 7.78 -10.57 18.47
N PHE A 63 8.86 -11.36 18.50
CA PHE A 63 10.20 -10.94 18.91
C PHE A 63 11.26 -11.62 18.03
N GLY A 64 12.48 -11.07 18.04
CA GLY A 64 13.63 -11.58 17.28
C GLY A 64 14.16 -10.55 16.27
N SER A 65 14.69 -11.03 15.15
CA SER A 65 15.22 -10.20 14.06
C SER A 65 14.09 -9.52 13.28
N ILE A 66 13.76 -8.29 13.65
CA ILE A 66 12.67 -7.51 13.09
C ILE A 66 13.21 -6.19 12.55
N ASP A 67 12.96 -5.93 11.27
CA ASP A 67 13.24 -4.64 10.63
C ASP A 67 11.95 -3.84 10.43
N ILE A 68 12.05 -2.52 10.45
CA ILE A 68 10.96 -1.62 10.04
C ILE A 68 11.16 -1.25 8.57
N ILE A 69 10.18 -1.61 7.73
CA ILE A 69 10.25 -1.41 6.28
C ILE A 69 9.31 -0.30 5.88
N LEU A 70 9.82 0.68 5.12
CA LEU A 70 9.02 1.75 4.53
C LEU A 70 8.89 1.54 3.02
N ARG A 71 7.66 1.58 2.54
CA ARG A 71 7.31 1.71 1.12
C ARG A 71 6.52 3.00 0.92
N ARG A 72 6.85 3.78 -0.10
CA ARG A 72 6.18 5.06 -0.35
C ARG A 72 5.76 5.24 -1.80
N ALA A 73 4.70 6.02 -1.99
CA ALA A 73 4.18 6.39 -3.31
C ALA A 73 3.74 7.86 -3.32
N GLN A 74 3.78 8.48 -4.50
CA GLN A 74 3.30 9.85 -4.72
C GLN A 74 1.94 9.83 -5.41
N ILE A 75 0.98 10.61 -4.90
CA ILE A 75 -0.33 10.82 -5.52
C ILE A 75 -0.17 11.82 -6.66
N SER A 76 -0.45 11.39 -7.90
CA SER A 76 -0.46 12.27 -9.08
C SER A 76 -1.84 12.90 -9.33
N GLY A 77 -1.87 14.05 -10.00
CA GLY A 77 -3.00 14.99 -9.98
C GLY A 77 -4.14 14.77 -10.99
N LYS A 78 -4.17 13.67 -11.75
CA LYS A 78 -5.27 13.44 -12.72
C LYS A 78 -6.16 12.27 -12.32
N ASP A 79 -5.54 11.18 -11.91
CA ASP A 79 -6.20 10.05 -11.29
C ASP A 79 -5.50 9.85 -9.96
N LYS A 80 -6.23 9.69 -8.85
CA LYS A 80 -5.66 9.45 -7.51
C LYS A 80 -5.00 8.05 -7.43
N THR A 81 -4.11 7.76 -8.36
CA THR A 81 -3.41 6.51 -8.56
C THR A 81 -2.09 6.55 -7.81
N LEU A 82 -1.75 5.42 -7.20
CA LEU A 82 -0.45 5.22 -6.58
C LEU A 82 0.55 4.88 -7.67
N ASN A 83 1.32 5.88 -8.10
CA ASN A 83 2.39 5.65 -9.04
C ASN A 83 3.61 5.11 -8.29
N GLY A 84 4.03 3.89 -8.64
CA GLY A 84 5.31 3.30 -8.28
C GLY A 84 5.57 3.26 -6.77
N ILE A 85 5.22 2.14 -6.13
CA ILE A 85 5.77 1.83 -4.80
C ILE A 85 7.26 1.57 -5.01
N LYS A 86 8.10 2.57 -4.71
CA LYS A 86 9.56 2.39 -4.75
C LYS A 86 9.98 1.70 -3.46
N THR A 87 10.58 0.52 -3.62
CA THR A 87 11.32 -0.23 -2.59
C THR A 87 12.72 0.33 -2.45
#